data_AF-A0A662IVX0-F1
#
_entry.id   AF-A0A662IVX0-F1
#
_cell.length_a   1.000
_cell.length_b   1.000
_cell.length_c   1.000
_cell.angle_alpha   90.00
_cell.angle_beta   90.00
_cell.angle_gamma   90.00
#
_symmetry.space_group_name_H-M   'P 1'
#
loop_
_entity.id
_entity.type
_entity.pdbx_description
1 polymer ?
#
loop_
_entity_poly.entity_id
_entity_poly.type
_entity_poly.pdbx_seq_one_letter_code
_entity_poly.pdbx_strand_id
1 'polypeptide(L)'
;MHEPIKRAIAFTIITIATLLLLYYFLRPNPTPRAIFNILSVAETIRDYLLSFKPFYIILSPAGSGSVVKVTTPGPSSTSRLVPIVVPSLELETRHLNVTVVYSSEVALSKTIAYNVVTLPSSNLTIPRDIDFSNVRIAIIYDDGRKLRVELVPHYNYTIRGGELIVDIFLFKCSLEIKERMSVRFLGYVDAVSYLRSYESVGDVYVYFNSHLVIHEYAKVIVIKVHYEVWSIE
;
A
#
# COMPACT_ATOMS: atom_id res chain seq x y z
N MET A 1 -71.60 16.50 30.52
CA MET A 1 -70.93 15.59 29.54
C MET A 1 -69.75 16.21 28.76
N HIS A 2 -69.39 17.50 28.91
CA HIS A 2 -68.34 18.14 28.10
C HIS A 2 -66.93 18.19 28.69
N GLU A 3 -66.76 18.20 30.01
CA GLU A 3 -65.45 18.19 30.66
C GLU A 3 -64.59 16.93 30.41
N PRO A 4 -65.13 15.69 30.50
CA PRO A 4 -64.30 14.52 30.29
C PRO A 4 -63.77 14.43 28.86
N ILE A 5 -64.55 14.89 27.87
CA ILE A 5 -64.15 14.95 26.46
C ILE A 5 -63.02 15.98 26.26
N LYS A 6 -63.11 17.16 26.88
CA LYS A 6 -62.05 18.18 26.81
C LYS A 6 -60.75 17.69 27.44
N ARG A 7 -60.82 16.98 28.58
CA ARG A 7 -59.63 16.39 29.24
C ARG A 7 -59.01 15.29 28.39
N ALA A 8 -59.82 14.43 27.77
CA ALA A 8 -59.33 13.39 26.87
C ALA A 8 -58.59 13.99 25.67
N ILE A 9 -59.17 15.01 25.03
CA ILE A 9 -58.55 15.70 23.88
C ILE A 9 -57.22 16.34 24.28
N ALA A 10 -57.18 17.06 25.41
CA ALA A 10 -55.95 17.68 25.90
C ALA A 10 -54.86 16.63 26.19
N PHE A 11 -55.23 15.49 26.78
CA PHE A 11 -54.28 14.41 27.06
C PHE A 11 -53.71 13.80 25.78
N THR A 12 -54.53 13.58 24.75
CA THR A 12 -54.06 13.12 23.42
C THR A 12 -53.11 14.11 22.76
N ILE A 13 -53.39 15.42 22.83
CA ILE A 13 -52.51 16.44 22.25
C ILE A 13 -51.15 16.43 22.96
N ILE A 14 -51.14 16.34 24.29
CA ILE A 14 -49.91 16.29 25.09
C ILE A 14 -49.11 15.01 24.80
N THR A 15 -49.78 13.86 24.67
CA THR A 15 -49.10 12.58 24.34
C THR A 15 -48.54 12.57 22.93
N ILE A 16 -49.26 13.11 21.95
CA ILE A 16 -48.75 13.23 20.57
C ILE A 16 -47.56 14.21 20.51
N ALA A 17 -47.67 15.36 21.19
CA ALA A 17 -46.59 16.34 21.24
C ALA A 17 -45.34 15.77 21.93
N THR A 18 -45.49 15.03 23.02
CA THR A 18 -44.38 14.37 23.71
C THR A 18 -43.77 13.25 22.88
N LEU A 19 -44.56 12.43 22.18
CA LEU A 19 -44.06 11.42 21.24
C LEU A 19 -43.28 12.04 20.07
N LEU A 20 -43.75 13.15 19.52
CA LEU A 20 -43.06 13.87 18.45
C LEU A 20 -41.74 14.50 18.93
N LEU A 21 -41.72 15.06 20.14
CA LEU A 21 -40.51 15.55 20.79
C LEU A 21 -39.53 14.42 21.06
N LEU A 22 -40.00 13.29 21.58
CA LEU A 22 -39.17 12.10 21.81
C LEU A 22 -38.60 11.55 20.50
N TYR A 23 -39.42 11.49 19.44
CA TYR A 23 -38.96 11.09 18.11
C TYR A 23 -37.92 12.05 17.54
N TYR A 24 -38.06 13.35 17.79
CA TYR A 24 -37.07 14.35 17.36
C TYR A 24 -35.75 14.22 18.13
N PHE A 25 -35.80 14.02 19.44
CA PHE A 25 -34.61 13.82 20.30
C PHE A 25 -33.94 12.47 20.08
N LEU A 26 -34.71 11.42 19.81
CA LEU A 26 -34.22 10.07 19.53
C LEU A 26 -33.96 9.83 18.04
N ARG A 27 -34.18 10.83 17.18
CA ARG A 27 -33.88 10.69 15.75
C ARG A 27 -32.38 10.41 15.66
N PRO A 28 -31.95 9.22 15.18
CA PRO A 28 -30.55 9.00 14.93
C PRO A 28 -30.13 10.07 13.93
N ASN A 29 -29.28 10.98 14.39
CA ASN A 29 -28.72 12.02 13.55
C ASN A 29 -28.08 11.27 12.37
N PRO A 30 -28.52 11.46 11.12
CA PRO A 30 -27.83 10.88 9.98
C PRO A 30 -26.55 11.69 9.80
N THR A 31 -25.63 11.59 10.76
CA THR A 31 -24.25 12.01 10.54
C THR A 31 -23.81 11.20 9.32
N PRO A 32 -23.52 11.85 8.18
CA PRO A 32 -23.06 11.13 7.02
C PRO A 32 -21.81 10.37 7.44
N ARG A 33 -21.87 9.03 7.39
CA ARG A 33 -20.66 8.21 7.55
C ARG A 33 -19.66 8.74 6.55
N ALA A 34 -18.49 9.15 7.01
CA ALA A 34 -17.44 9.64 6.13
C ALA A 34 -17.14 8.54 5.09
N ILE A 35 -17.47 8.80 3.82
CA ILE A 35 -17.17 7.87 2.73
C ILE A 35 -15.73 8.17 2.32
N PHE A 36 -14.80 7.34 2.80
CA PHE A 36 -13.41 7.38 2.35
C PHE A 36 -13.33 6.70 0.99
N ASN A 37 -12.88 7.43 -0.04
CA ASN A 37 -12.53 6.81 -1.32
C ASN A 37 -11.14 6.18 -1.19
N ILE A 38 -11.11 4.94 -0.68
CA ILE A 38 -9.86 4.20 -0.40
C ILE A 38 -9.05 3.94 -1.68
N LEU A 39 -9.72 3.76 -2.82
CA LEU A 39 -9.04 3.58 -4.10
C LEU A 39 -8.27 4.85 -4.51
N SER A 40 -8.90 6.02 -4.42
CA SER A 40 -8.23 7.29 -4.73
C SER A 40 -7.05 7.59 -3.78
N VAL A 41 -7.19 7.19 -2.51
CA VAL A 41 -6.08 7.22 -1.54
C VAL A 41 -4.92 6.34 -2.02
N ALA A 42 -5.21 5.10 -2.43
CA ALA A 42 -4.20 4.17 -2.92
C ALA A 42 -3.50 4.66 -4.19
N GLU A 43 -4.25 5.23 -5.13
CA GLU A 43 -3.71 5.88 -6.34
C GLU A 43 -2.75 7.01 -5.98
N THR A 44 -3.15 7.84 -5.02
CA THR A 44 -2.32 8.93 -4.52
C THR A 44 -1.02 8.39 -3.92
N ILE A 45 -1.09 7.42 -3.02
CA ILE A 45 0.11 6.80 -2.40
C ILE A 45 1.01 6.18 -3.47
N ARG A 46 0.45 5.42 -4.42
CA ARG A 46 1.19 4.84 -5.55
C ARG A 46 1.97 5.91 -6.30
N ASP A 47 1.35 7.04 -6.62
CA ASP A 47 1.97 8.12 -7.40
C ASP A 47 3.09 8.83 -6.61
N TYR A 48 2.91 9.02 -5.30
CA TYR A 48 3.98 9.56 -4.43
C TYR A 48 5.16 8.60 -4.30
N LEU A 49 4.90 7.30 -4.11
CA LEU A 49 5.93 6.27 -4.11
C LEU A 49 6.68 6.27 -5.45
N LEU A 50 5.96 6.31 -6.58
CA LEU A 50 6.56 6.35 -7.92
C LEU A 50 7.43 7.60 -8.15
N SER A 51 7.00 8.75 -7.65
CA SER A 51 7.70 10.02 -7.86
C SER A 51 8.73 10.39 -6.78
N PHE A 52 8.95 9.52 -5.78
CA PHE A 52 9.79 9.79 -4.60
C PHE A 52 9.41 11.06 -3.83
N LYS A 53 8.17 11.54 -4.00
CA LYS A 53 7.70 12.77 -3.37
C LYS A 53 7.26 12.47 -1.93
N PRO A 54 7.56 13.35 -0.96
CA PRO A 54 7.04 13.21 0.38
C PRO A 54 5.53 13.48 0.43
N PHE A 55 4.83 12.84 1.37
CA PHE A 55 3.40 13.02 1.59
C PHE A 55 3.03 12.85 3.07
N TYR A 56 1.88 13.40 3.48
CA TYR A 56 1.39 13.29 4.85
C TYR A 56 0.15 12.40 4.89
N ILE A 57 0.08 11.53 5.89
CA ILE A 57 -1.08 10.68 6.16
C ILE A 57 -1.62 11.01 7.55
N ILE A 58 -2.95 11.10 7.64
CA ILE A 58 -3.68 11.25 8.90
C ILE A 58 -4.60 10.04 9.05
N LEU A 59 -4.37 9.25 10.10
CA LEU A 59 -5.28 8.20 10.51
C LEU A 59 -6.49 8.85 11.19
N SER A 60 -7.68 8.65 10.60
CA SER A 60 -8.94 9.09 11.17
C SER A 60 -9.87 7.88 11.31
N PRO A 61 -9.70 7.07 12.37
CA PRO A 61 -10.67 6.04 12.70
C PRO A 61 -11.99 6.76 13.00
N ALA A 62 -13.06 6.41 12.27
CA ALA A 62 -14.30 7.18 12.27
C ALA A 62 -14.76 7.65 13.67
N GLY A 63 -14.78 8.98 13.86
CA GLY A 63 -15.26 9.65 15.07
C GLY A 63 -15.14 11.17 14.97
N SER A 64 -16.25 11.82 14.60
CA SER A 64 -16.46 13.27 14.46
C SER A 64 -15.96 13.94 13.17
N GLY A 65 -16.93 14.29 12.32
CA GLY A 65 -17.00 15.62 11.73
C GLY A 65 -16.12 15.92 10.50
N SER A 66 -16.82 16.19 9.41
CA SER A 66 -16.35 16.85 8.18
C SER A 66 -15.59 16.00 7.17
N VAL A 67 -16.24 15.89 6.02
CA VAL A 67 -15.65 15.60 4.71
C VAL A 67 -14.40 16.47 4.52
N VAL A 68 -13.24 15.85 4.34
CA VAL A 68 -12.13 16.52 3.64
C VAL A 68 -12.14 15.94 2.23
N LYS A 69 -12.68 16.72 1.31
CA LYS A 69 -12.58 16.48 -0.13
C LYS A 69 -11.08 16.43 -0.45
N VAL A 70 -10.56 15.27 -0.82
CA VAL A 70 -9.19 15.14 -1.31
C VAL A 70 -9.13 15.90 -2.62
N THR A 71 -8.70 17.16 -2.57
CA THR A 71 -8.35 17.93 -3.76
C THR A 71 -7.07 17.35 -4.30
N THR A 72 -7.15 16.77 -5.50
CA THR A 72 -5.99 16.49 -6.35
C THR A 72 -5.17 17.78 -6.52
N PRO A 73 -3.83 17.71 -6.45
CA PRO A 73 -3.01 18.91 -6.60
C PRO A 73 -3.09 19.38 -8.06
N GLY A 74 -3.64 20.58 -8.25
CA GLY A 74 -3.40 21.36 -9.46
C GLY A 74 -1.93 21.77 -9.53
N PRO A 75 -1.38 22.04 -10.73
CA PRO A 75 0.05 22.23 -10.98
C PRO A 75 0.67 23.50 -10.37
N SER A 76 -0.03 24.22 -9.47
CA SER A 76 0.35 25.58 -9.05
C SER A 76 0.12 25.87 -7.55
N SER A 77 0.43 24.96 -6.64
CA SER A 77 0.52 25.30 -5.21
C SER A 77 1.83 24.85 -4.59
N THR A 78 2.79 25.77 -4.57
CA THR A 78 3.97 25.70 -3.71
C THR A 78 3.54 25.73 -2.24
N SER A 79 3.97 24.71 -1.47
CA SER A 79 4.13 24.71 0.00
C SER A 79 3.04 24.13 0.94
N ARG A 80 1.95 23.52 0.49
CA ARG A 80 1.08 22.74 1.41
C ARG A 80 0.73 21.39 0.83
N LEU A 81 1.47 20.36 1.26
CA LEU A 81 1.09 18.97 1.04
C LEU A 81 -0.28 18.74 1.70
N VAL A 82 -1.29 18.43 0.89
CA VAL A 82 -2.64 18.11 1.38
C VAL A 82 -2.57 16.77 2.10
N PRO A 83 -3.03 16.67 3.36
CA PRO A 83 -2.98 15.42 4.09
C PRO A 83 -3.91 14.37 3.46
N ILE A 84 -3.38 13.16 3.28
CA ILE A 84 -4.15 11.98 2.88
C ILE A 84 -4.81 11.42 4.13
N VAL A 85 -6.14 11.51 4.22
CA VAL A 85 -6.88 11.01 5.38
C VAL A 85 -7.34 9.58 5.12
N VAL A 86 -6.99 8.65 6.00
CA VAL A 86 -7.32 7.23 5.85
C VAL A 86 -7.84 6.66 7.17
N PRO A 87 -8.77 5.69 7.14
CA PRO A 87 -9.29 5.08 8.37
C PRO A 87 -8.26 4.17 9.07
N SER A 88 -7.43 3.45 8.31
CA SER A 88 -6.30 2.68 8.81
C SER A 88 -5.26 2.49 7.72
N LEU A 89 -4.02 2.20 8.12
CA LEU A 89 -2.90 1.86 7.26
C LEU A 89 -2.03 0.85 7.99
N GLU A 90 -1.56 -0.15 7.27
CA GLU A 90 -0.68 -1.20 7.81
C GLU A 90 0.46 -1.48 6.81
N LEU A 91 1.60 -1.93 7.33
CA LEU A 91 2.72 -2.43 6.53
C LEU A 91 2.78 -3.95 6.65
N GLU A 92 2.55 -4.66 5.54
CA GLU A 92 2.70 -6.10 5.48
C GLU A 92 4.11 -6.46 4.99
N THR A 93 4.75 -7.45 5.61
CA THR A 93 6.02 -7.99 5.15
C THR A 93 5.76 -9.13 4.16
N ARG A 94 6.37 -9.03 2.98
CA ARG A 94 6.40 -10.06 1.95
C ARG A 94 7.80 -10.60 1.74
N HIS A 95 7.87 -11.73 1.04
CA HIS A 95 9.12 -12.43 0.77
C HIS A 95 9.28 -12.65 -0.72
N LEU A 96 10.48 -12.36 -1.21
CA LEU A 96 10.98 -12.69 -2.53
C LEU A 96 11.96 -13.85 -2.38
N ASN A 97 11.60 -15.02 -2.88
CA ASN A 97 12.54 -16.13 -3.01
C ASN A 97 13.28 -15.98 -4.35
N VAL A 98 14.59 -15.84 -4.26
CA VAL A 98 15.47 -15.77 -5.43
C VAL A 98 16.21 -17.09 -5.54
N THR A 99 16.00 -17.78 -6.66
CA THR A 99 16.65 -19.06 -6.94
C THR A 99 17.48 -18.93 -8.20
N VAL A 100 18.72 -19.41 -8.15
CA VAL A 100 19.65 -19.45 -9.28
C VAL A 100 20.01 -20.89 -9.55
N VAL A 101 19.87 -21.30 -10.81
CA VAL A 101 20.22 -22.64 -11.29
C VAL A 101 21.29 -22.48 -12.36
N TYR A 102 22.47 -23.01 -12.09
CA TYR A 102 23.47 -23.27 -13.12
C TYR A 102 23.21 -24.66 -13.69
N SER A 103 23.23 -24.82 -15.01
CA SER A 103 22.85 -26.08 -15.65
C SER A 103 23.58 -27.29 -15.04
N SER A 104 22.83 -28.35 -14.77
CA SER A 104 23.32 -29.59 -14.17
C SER A 104 23.87 -29.48 -12.74
N GLU A 105 23.61 -28.37 -12.05
CA GLU A 105 23.97 -28.16 -10.64
C GLU A 105 22.76 -28.01 -9.70
N VAL A 106 23.05 -28.06 -8.40
CA VAL A 106 22.08 -27.77 -7.34
C VAL A 106 21.72 -26.29 -7.33
N ALA A 107 20.43 -26.00 -7.22
CA ALA A 107 19.91 -24.65 -7.15
C ALA A 107 20.37 -23.92 -5.87
N LEU A 108 20.81 -22.68 -6.03
CA LEU A 108 21.12 -21.76 -4.92
C LEU A 108 19.90 -20.89 -4.66
N SER A 109 19.41 -20.82 -3.42
CA SER A 109 18.21 -20.03 -3.09
C SER A 109 18.41 -19.09 -1.91
N LYS A 110 17.75 -17.94 -1.97
CA LYS A 110 17.76 -16.94 -0.90
C LYS A 110 16.38 -16.28 -0.78
N THR A 111 15.88 -16.20 0.44
CA THR A 111 14.65 -15.46 0.76
C THR A 111 14.98 -14.06 1.23
N ILE A 112 14.34 -13.05 0.62
CA ILE A 112 14.56 -11.63 0.90
C ILE A 112 13.22 -11.00 1.29
N ALA A 113 13.17 -10.29 2.41
CA ALA A 113 11.95 -9.64 2.89
C ALA A 113 11.81 -8.20 2.36
N TYR A 114 10.59 -7.78 2.04
CA TYR A 114 10.25 -6.41 1.63
C TYR A 114 8.87 -6.01 2.17
N ASN A 115 8.52 -4.73 2.16
CA ASN A 115 7.25 -4.24 2.68
C ASN A 115 6.21 -3.96 1.58
N VAL A 116 4.94 -3.99 1.95
CA VAL A 116 3.80 -3.58 1.11
C VAL A 116 2.88 -2.70 1.95
N VAL A 117 2.39 -1.60 1.38
CA VAL A 117 1.41 -0.73 2.05
C VAL A 117 0.04 -1.35 1.88
N THR A 118 -0.69 -1.48 2.98
CA THR A 118 -2.04 -2.05 2.99
C THR A 118 -3.04 -1.09 3.61
N LEU A 119 -4.20 -1.03 2.97
CA LEU A 119 -5.34 -0.19 3.33
C LEU A 119 -6.57 -1.10 3.47
N PRO A 120 -7.65 -0.61 4.08
CA PRO A 120 -8.94 -1.31 4.04
C PRO A 120 -9.38 -1.62 2.62
N SER A 121 -10.19 -2.66 2.46
CA SER A 121 -10.74 -3.00 1.14
C SER A 121 -11.47 -1.81 0.54
N SER A 122 -11.30 -1.64 -0.77
CA SER A 122 -12.09 -0.74 -1.59
C SER A 122 -13.49 -1.28 -1.91
N ASN A 123 -13.77 -2.54 -1.53
CA ASN A 123 -14.91 -3.36 -1.97
C ASN A 123 -14.95 -3.64 -3.48
N LEU A 124 -13.91 -3.28 -4.22
CA LEU A 124 -13.70 -3.64 -5.61
C LEU A 124 -12.67 -4.75 -5.65
N THR A 125 -12.90 -5.80 -6.44
CA THR A 125 -11.88 -6.82 -6.71
C THR A 125 -11.01 -6.31 -7.85
N ILE A 126 -9.71 -6.13 -7.58
CA ILE A 126 -8.73 -5.65 -8.55
C ILE A 126 -7.62 -6.71 -8.61
N PRO A 127 -7.47 -7.47 -9.69
CA PRO A 127 -6.42 -8.48 -9.80
C PRO A 127 -5.03 -7.84 -9.83
N ARG A 128 -4.03 -8.63 -9.45
CA ARG A 128 -2.62 -8.26 -9.65
C ARG A 128 -2.25 -8.62 -11.08
N ASP A 129 -1.86 -7.62 -11.87
CA ASP A 129 -1.56 -7.81 -13.29
C ASP A 129 -0.08 -8.09 -13.59
N ILE A 130 0.82 -7.85 -12.62
CA ILE A 130 2.28 -7.98 -12.80
C ILE A 130 2.91 -8.54 -11.53
N ASP A 131 3.70 -9.62 -11.64
CA ASP A 131 4.43 -10.21 -10.51
C ASP A 131 5.77 -9.52 -10.27
N PHE A 132 6.57 -9.34 -11.31
CA PHE A 132 7.91 -8.74 -11.29
C PHE A 132 8.09 -7.81 -12.49
N SER A 133 9.00 -6.85 -12.39
CA SER A 133 9.22 -5.87 -13.45
C SER A 133 10.71 -5.63 -13.69
N ASN A 134 11.09 -5.36 -14.93
CA ASN A 134 12.44 -4.86 -15.26
C ASN A 134 12.54 -3.32 -15.19
N VAL A 135 11.42 -2.66 -14.87
CA VAL A 135 11.35 -1.22 -14.64
C VAL A 135 10.64 -0.94 -13.32
N ARG A 136 10.91 0.20 -12.71
CA ARG A 136 10.29 0.56 -11.45
C ARG A 136 8.79 0.85 -11.62
N ILE A 137 7.93 0.04 -11.02
CA ILE A 137 6.47 0.17 -11.08
C ILE A 137 5.87 -0.01 -9.69
N ALA A 138 4.86 0.78 -9.36
CA ALA A 138 3.98 0.53 -8.22
C ALA A 138 2.57 0.24 -8.74
N ILE A 139 1.95 -0.82 -8.23
CA ILE A 139 0.62 -1.28 -8.63
C ILE A 139 -0.35 -1.26 -7.45
N ILE A 140 -1.64 -1.33 -7.77
CA ILE A 140 -2.73 -1.42 -6.81
C ILE A 140 -3.53 -2.67 -7.13
N TYR A 141 -3.81 -3.49 -6.12
CA TYR A 141 -4.67 -4.66 -6.25
C TYR A 141 -5.43 -4.91 -4.94
N ASP A 142 -6.59 -5.55 -5.04
CA ASP A 142 -7.51 -5.82 -3.92
C ASP A 142 -8.02 -7.25 -4.03
N ASP A 143 -7.78 -8.04 -2.98
CA ASP A 143 -8.23 -9.43 -2.86
C ASP A 143 -9.65 -9.56 -2.26
N GLY A 144 -10.36 -8.44 -2.09
CA GLY A 144 -11.64 -8.34 -1.40
C GLY A 144 -11.52 -8.20 0.12
N ARG A 145 -10.31 -8.23 0.69
CA ARG A 145 -10.07 -8.03 2.13
C ARG A 145 -9.26 -6.77 2.39
N LYS A 146 -8.18 -6.57 1.66
CA LYS A 146 -7.31 -5.40 1.78
C LYS A 146 -6.91 -4.89 0.41
N LEU A 147 -6.95 -3.57 0.25
CA LEU A 147 -6.37 -2.89 -0.89
C LEU A 147 -4.87 -2.70 -0.63
N ARG A 148 -4.04 -3.16 -1.55
CA ARG A 148 -2.58 -3.12 -1.42
C ARG A 148 -1.98 -2.17 -2.44
N VAL A 149 -1.01 -1.38 -1.99
CA VAL A 149 -0.13 -0.58 -2.83
C VAL A 149 1.25 -1.20 -2.73
N GLU A 150 1.71 -1.81 -3.82
CA GLU A 150 2.95 -2.56 -3.86
C GLU A 150 3.90 -1.94 -4.88
N LEU A 151 5.09 -1.53 -4.43
CA LEU A 151 6.21 -1.35 -5.34
C LEU A 151 6.66 -2.75 -5.77
N VAL A 152 6.39 -3.09 -7.03
CA VAL A 152 6.70 -4.40 -7.59
C VAL A 152 8.21 -4.62 -7.48
N PRO A 153 8.67 -5.78 -6.94
CA PRO A 153 10.08 -6.12 -6.97
C PRO A 153 10.58 -6.02 -8.40
N HIS A 154 11.55 -5.14 -8.61
CA HIS A 154 12.09 -4.91 -9.92
C HIS A 154 13.57 -5.19 -9.95
N TYR A 155 14.08 -5.50 -11.14
CA TYR A 155 15.46 -5.91 -11.30
C TYR A 155 16.07 -5.31 -12.55
N ASN A 156 17.38 -5.09 -12.47
CA ASN A 156 18.24 -4.88 -13.61
C ASN A 156 19.28 -5.99 -13.63
N TYR A 157 19.79 -6.30 -14.80
CA TYR A 157 20.94 -7.20 -14.90
C TYR A 157 21.94 -6.71 -15.93
N THR A 158 23.19 -7.10 -15.75
CA THR A 158 24.29 -6.75 -16.64
C THR A 158 25.20 -7.95 -16.80
N ILE A 159 25.67 -8.17 -18.03
CA ILE A 159 26.65 -9.19 -18.36
C ILE A 159 27.94 -8.51 -18.77
N ARG A 160 29.02 -8.78 -18.04
CA ARG A 160 30.33 -8.21 -18.36
C ARG A 160 31.44 -9.19 -18.02
N GLY A 161 32.28 -9.53 -18.99
CA GLY A 161 33.45 -10.39 -18.75
C GLY A 161 33.13 -11.79 -18.23
N GLY A 162 31.93 -12.32 -18.53
CA GLY A 162 31.44 -13.59 -17.99
C GLY A 162 30.82 -13.48 -16.59
N GLU A 163 30.67 -12.28 -16.05
CA GLU A 163 29.92 -12.03 -14.81
C GLU A 163 28.48 -11.64 -15.14
N LEU A 164 27.52 -12.35 -14.55
CA LEU A 164 26.12 -11.97 -14.48
C LEU A 164 25.87 -11.27 -13.15
N ILE A 165 25.61 -9.97 -13.21
CA ILE A 165 25.25 -9.15 -12.05
C ILE A 165 23.74 -8.91 -12.12
N VAL A 166 23.02 -9.28 -11.06
CA VAL A 166 21.58 -9.06 -10.92
C VAL A 166 21.35 -8.11 -9.76
N ASP A 167 20.90 -6.89 -10.07
CA ASP A 167 20.52 -5.87 -9.11
C ASP A 167 19.02 -5.94 -8.87
N ILE A 168 18.61 -6.28 -7.65
CA ILE A 168 17.21 -6.42 -7.22
C ILE A 168 16.84 -5.23 -6.36
N PHE A 169 15.75 -4.56 -6.68
CA PHE A 169 15.28 -3.36 -6.00
C PHE A 169 13.96 -3.65 -5.26
N LEU A 170 13.94 -3.34 -3.97
CA LEU A 170 12.85 -3.68 -3.05
C LEU A 170 12.45 -2.48 -2.19
N PHE A 171 11.16 -2.35 -1.88
CA PHE A 171 10.67 -1.33 -0.97
C PHE A 171 10.82 -1.75 0.50
N LYS A 172 11.30 -0.83 1.34
CA LYS A 172 11.39 -1.03 2.79
C LYS A 172 10.98 0.22 3.55
N CYS A 173 10.18 0.02 4.59
CA CYS A 173 9.87 1.07 5.57
C CYS A 173 10.59 0.78 6.87
N SER A 174 11.29 1.79 7.40
CA SER A 174 11.72 1.81 8.79
C SER A 174 10.76 2.73 9.54
N LEU A 175 10.21 2.28 10.67
CA LEU A 175 9.34 2.98 11.64
C LEU A 175 7.89 2.47 11.71
N GLU A 176 7.31 2.61 12.90
CA GLU A 176 5.92 2.26 13.21
C GLU A 176 4.95 3.37 12.80
N ILE A 177 3.74 2.96 12.45
CA ILE A 177 2.66 3.81 11.97
C ILE A 177 2.06 4.60 13.14
N LYS A 178 1.96 5.93 13.00
CA LYS A 178 1.38 6.85 14.01
C LYS A 178 0.08 7.49 13.52
N GLU A 179 -0.65 8.15 14.42
CA GLU A 179 -1.92 8.81 14.07
C GLU A 179 -1.76 9.91 12.99
N ARG A 180 -0.68 10.67 13.05
CA ARG A 180 -0.27 11.61 11.99
C ARG A 180 1.15 11.26 11.61
N MET A 181 1.38 11.05 10.33
CA MET A 181 2.69 10.66 9.85
C MET A 181 3.09 11.42 8.60
N SER A 182 4.39 11.70 8.49
CA SER A 182 5.02 12.13 7.25
C SER A 182 5.77 10.96 6.65
N VAL A 183 5.54 10.71 5.36
CA VAL A 183 6.21 9.67 4.60
C VAL A 183 7.17 10.32 3.62
N ARG A 184 8.46 9.97 3.70
CA ARG A 184 9.49 10.52 2.82
C ARG A 184 10.52 9.48 2.43
N PHE A 185 11.05 9.61 1.21
CA PHE A 185 12.16 8.78 0.73
C PHE A 185 13.47 9.21 1.41
N LEU A 186 14.22 8.23 1.93
CA LEU A 186 15.52 8.45 2.57
C LEU A 186 16.70 8.16 1.65
N GLY A 187 16.57 7.17 0.75
CA GLY A 187 17.66 6.75 -0.12
C GLY A 187 17.66 5.25 -0.37
N TYR A 188 18.79 4.77 -0.91
CA TYR A 188 19.04 3.36 -1.19
C TYR A 188 20.01 2.76 -0.18
N VAL A 189 19.74 1.54 0.26
CA VAL A 189 20.69 0.72 1.05
C VAL A 189 20.99 -0.56 0.28
N ASP A 190 22.26 -0.76 -0.07
CA ASP A 190 22.72 -1.96 -0.77
C ASP A 190 23.09 -3.07 0.23
N ALA A 191 22.62 -4.28 -0.07
CA ALA A 191 23.03 -5.52 0.55
C ALA A 191 23.59 -6.44 -0.54
N VAL A 192 24.91 -6.55 -0.59
CA VAL A 192 25.60 -7.38 -1.58
C VAL A 192 25.58 -8.85 -1.15
N SER A 193 25.28 -9.74 -2.08
CA SER A 193 25.35 -11.19 -1.88
C SER A 193 25.92 -11.89 -3.11
N TYR A 194 27.19 -12.24 -3.03
CA TYR A 194 27.83 -13.09 -4.01
C TYR A 194 27.31 -14.52 -3.89
N LEU A 195 26.84 -15.13 -4.97
CA LEU A 195 26.33 -16.49 -4.94
C LEU A 195 27.42 -17.52 -5.25
N ARG A 196 28.06 -17.43 -6.42
CA ARG A 196 29.06 -18.43 -6.86
C ARG A 196 29.87 -17.97 -8.08
N SER A 197 31.08 -18.51 -8.22
CA SER A 197 31.84 -18.54 -9.48
C SER A 197 32.06 -19.98 -9.87
N TYR A 198 32.00 -20.22 -11.16
CA TYR A 198 32.23 -21.49 -11.85
C TYR A 198 33.59 -21.45 -12.55
N GLU A 199 34.08 -22.59 -13.03
CA GLU A 199 35.34 -22.66 -13.78
C GLU A 199 35.15 -22.22 -15.24
N SER A 200 34.03 -22.64 -15.84
CA SER A 200 33.62 -22.36 -17.22
C SER A 200 32.40 -21.43 -17.27
N VAL A 201 32.13 -20.86 -18.45
CA VAL A 201 30.86 -20.18 -18.75
C VAL A 201 29.82 -21.25 -19.06
N GLY A 202 28.65 -21.14 -18.45
CA GLY A 202 27.56 -22.06 -18.68
C GLY A 202 26.20 -21.40 -18.51
N ASP A 203 25.17 -22.21 -18.68
CA ASP A 203 23.78 -21.77 -18.75
C ASP A 203 23.22 -21.49 -17.34
N VAL A 204 22.67 -20.29 -17.15
CA VAL A 204 22.20 -19.78 -15.86
C VAL A 204 20.75 -19.32 -15.97
N TYR A 205 19.93 -19.83 -15.05
CA TYR A 205 18.54 -19.47 -14.89
C TYR A 205 18.34 -18.79 -13.54
N VAL A 206 17.71 -17.61 -13.53
CA VAL A 206 17.35 -16.89 -12.31
C VAL A 206 15.83 -16.83 -12.20
N TYR A 207 15.32 -17.25 -11.05
CA TYR A 207 13.91 -17.31 -10.74
C TYR A 207 13.56 -16.44 -9.54
N PHE A 208 12.45 -15.71 -9.65
CA PHE A 208 11.81 -14.99 -8.55
C PHE A 208 10.48 -15.67 -8.21
N ASN A 209 10.33 -16.15 -6.97
CA ASN A 209 9.18 -16.98 -6.54
C ASN A 209 8.80 -18.04 -7.60
N SER A 210 9.78 -18.79 -8.08
CA SER A 210 9.64 -19.82 -9.12
C SER A 210 9.30 -19.34 -10.54
N HIS A 211 9.23 -18.03 -10.79
CA HIS A 211 9.06 -17.47 -12.14
C HIS A 211 10.42 -17.15 -12.73
N LEU A 212 10.72 -17.67 -13.92
CA LEU A 212 11.96 -17.39 -14.64
C LEU A 212 11.98 -15.91 -15.04
N VAL A 213 12.99 -15.17 -14.57
CA VAL A 213 13.16 -13.73 -14.88
C VAL A 213 14.37 -13.46 -15.75
N ILE A 214 15.43 -14.28 -15.66
CA ILE A 214 16.66 -14.10 -16.44
C ILE A 214 17.15 -15.48 -16.90
N HIS A 215 17.58 -15.57 -18.15
CA HIS A 215 18.22 -16.73 -18.74
C HIS A 215 19.44 -16.27 -19.55
N GLU A 216 20.64 -16.59 -19.08
CA GLU A 216 21.89 -16.04 -19.62
C GLU A 216 23.06 -17.02 -19.45
N TYR A 217 24.18 -16.73 -20.12
CA TYR A 217 25.42 -17.51 -19.99
C TYR A 217 26.47 -16.76 -19.17
N ALA A 218 26.92 -17.35 -18.06
CA ALA A 218 27.89 -16.71 -17.17
C ALA A 218 28.82 -17.71 -16.47
N LYS A 219 29.97 -17.21 -16.03
CA LYS A 219 30.94 -17.89 -15.17
C LYS A 219 30.82 -17.44 -13.71
N VAL A 220 30.38 -16.20 -13.47
CA VAL A 220 30.22 -15.65 -12.11
C VAL A 220 28.82 -15.10 -11.96
N ILE A 221 28.17 -15.34 -10.83
CA ILE A 221 26.82 -14.86 -10.55
C ILE A 221 26.82 -14.06 -9.26
N VAL A 222 26.42 -12.79 -9.37
CA VAL A 222 26.39 -11.84 -8.25
C VAL A 222 24.97 -11.30 -8.10
N ILE A 223 24.40 -11.43 -6.90
CA ILE A 223 23.11 -10.81 -6.56
C ILE A 223 23.37 -9.62 -5.65
N LYS A 224 22.87 -8.46 -6.06
CA LYS A 224 22.87 -7.25 -5.24
C LYS A 224 21.42 -6.91 -4.91
N VAL A 225 21.16 -6.55 -3.66
CA VAL A 225 19.82 -6.23 -3.19
C VAL A 225 19.82 -4.79 -2.71
N HIS A 226 19.14 -3.93 -3.43
CA HIS A 226 18.97 -2.52 -3.12
C HIS A 226 17.61 -2.30 -2.47
N TYR A 227 17.61 -1.74 -1.26
CA TYR A 227 16.38 -1.32 -0.60
C TYR A 227 16.12 0.16 -0.86
N GLU A 228 14.97 0.48 -1.45
CA GLU A 228 14.37 1.81 -1.41
C GLU A 228 13.80 2.06 -0.02
N VAL A 229 14.53 2.83 0.79
CA VAL A 229 14.17 3.08 2.19
C VAL A 229 13.29 4.31 2.31
N TRP A 230 12.12 4.11 2.90
CA TRP A 230 11.17 5.16 3.23
C TRP A 230 11.02 5.29 4.76
N SER A 231 10.92 6.54 5.22
CA SER A 231 10.66 6.89 6.61
C SER A 231 9.18 7.17 6.81
N ILE A 232 8.60 6.66 7.90
CA ILE A 232 7.27 7.03 8.38
C ILE A 232 7.43 7.68 9.75
N GLU A 233 7.35 9.01 9.81
CA GLU A 233 7.61 9.81 11.03
C GLU A 233 6.35 10.36 11.67
#